data_AF-A0A9E2UE53-F1
#
_entry.id   AF-A0A9E2UE53-F1
#
_cell.length_a   1.000
_cell.length_b   1.000
_cell.length_c   1.000
_cell.angle_alpha   90.00
_cell.angle_beta   90.00
_cell.angle_gamma   90.00
#
_symmetry.space_group_name_H-M   'P 1'
#
loop_
_entity.id
_entity.type
_entity.pdbx_description
1 polymer ?
#
loop_
_entity_poly.entity_id
_entity_poly.type
_entity_poly.pdbx_seq_one_letter_code
_entity_poly.pdbx_strand_id
1 'polypeptide(L)'
;IGAQAFQATPARHAPAIILAILPNVAAWAQTLIDGVLGAAGTSADQVGMAKLGAAGVVYHGMALLGGGAVLAGLILGAIATFIIDRKFDWAALFALAGAVLSFFGFIHGTALGIGSSISVAVGYLIVAGVCYALSRQSYPAAVVLLEEAAAED
;
A
#
# COMPACT_ATOMS: atom_id res chain seq x y z
N ILE A 1 2.37 -15.93 13.36
CA ILE A 1 2.62 -14.57 12.79
C ILE A 1 1.33 -13.90 12.29
N GLY A 2 0.62 -14.46 11.29
CA GLY A 2 -0.63 -13.84 10.77
C GLY A 2 -1.68 -13.52 11.85
N ALA A 3 -2.16 -14.53 12.58
CA ALA A 3 -3.12 -14.32 13.67
C ALA A 3 -2.58 -13.40 14.79
N GLN A 4 -1.30 -13.52 15.14
CA GLN A 4 -0.68 -12.68 16.17
C GLN A 4 -0.67 -11.19 15.80
N ALA A 5 -0.52 -10.84 14.52
CA ALA A 5 -0.60 -9.44 14.10
C ALA A 5 -1.97 -8.82 14.43
N PHE A 6 -3.06 -9.57 14.25
CA PHE A 6 -4.42 -9.11 14.60
C PHE A 6 -4.70 -9.16 16.10
N GLN A 7 -4.18 -10.17 16.80
CA GLN A 7 -4.43 -10.32 18.24
C GLN A 7 -3.59 -9.38 19.11
N ALA A 8 -2.41 -8.97 18.64
CA ALA A 8 -1.52 -8.05 19.36
C ALA A 8 -1.79 -6.57 19.05
N THR A 9 -2.67 -6.28 18.11
CA THR A 9 -3.01 -4.91 17.67
C THR A 9 -4.48 -4.63 18.01
N PRO A 10 -4.87 -3.40 18.39
CA PRO A 10 -6.28 -3.07 18.59
C PRO A 10 -7.16 -3.45 17.39
N ALA A 11 -8.34 -3.99 17.65
CA ALA A 11 -9.23 -4.55 16.62
C ALA A 11 -9.55 -3.56 15.49
N ARG A 12 -9.70 -2.26 15.81
CA ARG A 12 -9.97 -1.20 14.82
C ARG A 12 -8.89 -1.05 13.75
N HIS A 13 -7.65 -1.50 14.01
CA HIS A 13 -6.54 -1.42 13.05
C HIS A 13 -6.43 -2.66 12.14
N ALA A 14 -7.34 -3.63 12.23
CA ALA A 14 -7.36 -4.78 11.34
C ALA A 14 -7.29 -4.41 9.84
N PRO A 15 -7.98 -3.36 9.34
CA PRO A 15 -7.83 -2.94 7.94
C PRO A 15 -6.41 -2.48 7.58
N ALA A 16 -5.70 -1.81 8.51
CA ALA A 16 -4.33 -1.35 8.28
C ALA A 16 -3.35 -2.53 8.16
N ILE A 17 -3.57 -3.60 8.95
CA ILE A 17 -2.79 -4.84 8.87
C ILE A 17 -2.95 -5.48 7.48
N ILE A 18 -4.19 -5.56 6.99
CA ILE A 18 -4.48 -6.11 5.66
C ILE A 18 -3.77 -5.28 4.58
N LEU A 19 -3.89 -3.96 4.63
CA LEU A 19 -3.22 -3.06 3.67
C LEU A 19 -1.69 -3.22 3.69
N ALA A 20 -1.10 -3.39 4.87
CA ALA A 20 0.35 -3.59 5.01
C ALA A 20 0.85 -4.91 4.38
N ILE A 21 -0.01 -5.93 4.30
CA ILE A 21 0.34 -7.25 3.77
C ILE A 21 0.21 -7.30 2.23
N LEU A 22 -0.68 -6.51 1.63
CA LEU A 22 -0.98 -6.57 0.18
C LEU A 22 0.25 -6.51 -0.73
N PRO A 23 1.24 -5.60 -0.55
CA PRO A 23 2.43 -5.56 -1.40
C PRO A 23 3.24 -6.87 -1.34
N ASN A 24 3.33 -7.49 -0.17
CA ASN A 24 4.07 -8.74 0.01
C ASN A 24 3.35 -9.92 -0.67
N VAL A 25 2.02 -9.93 -0.64
CA VAL A 25 1.23 -10.92 -1.38
C VAL A 25 1.41 -10.76 -2.89
N ALA A 26 1.41 -9.52 -3.39
CA ALA A 26 1.65 -9.22 -4.81
C ALA A 26 3.03 -9.69 -5.27
N ALA A 27 4.09 -9.38 -4.50
CA ALA A 27 5.45 -9.81 -4.79
C ALA A 27 5.61 -11.33 -4.76
N TRP A 28 4.99 -12.00 -3.79
CA TRP A 28 4.98 -13.46 -3.71
C TRP A 28 4.26 -14.09 -4.90
N ALA A 29 3.07 -13.60 -5.25
CA ALA A 29 2.31 -14.10 -6.40
C ALA A 29 3.07 -13.92 -7.72
N GLN A 30 3.70 -12.76 -7.92
CA GLN A 30 4.57 -12.54 -9.09
C GLN A 30 5.72 -13.55 -9.14
N THR A 31 6.38 -13.81 -8.02
CA THR A 31 7.48 -14.79 -7.94
C THR A 31 7.03 -16.19 -8.37
N LEU A 32 5.81 -16.61 -8.00
CA LEU A 32 5.26 -17.89 -8.44
C LEU A 32 5.04 -17.93 -9.95
N ILE A 33 4.53 -16.85 -10.54
CA ILE A 33 4.32 -16.75 -11.98
C ILE A 33 5.65 -16.79 -12.72
N ASP A 34 6.64 -16.02 -12.26
CA ASP A 34 7.99 -16.00 -12.84
C ASP A 34 8.64 -17.39 -12.77
N GLY A 35 8.48 -18.10 -11.65
CA GLY A 35 8.97 -19.46 -11.49
C GLY A 35 8.33 -20.44 -12.49
N VAL A 36 7.02 -20.38 -12.68
CA VAL A 36 6.30 -21.24 -13.65
C VAL A 36 6.71 -20.91 -15.09
N LEU A 37 6.77 -19.63 -15.46
CA LEU A 37 7.18 -19.22 -16.79
C LEU A 37 8.64 -19.61 -17.07
N GLY A 38 9.53 -19.42 -16.09
CA GLY A 38 10.93 -19.83 -16.18
C GLY A 38 11.08 -21.34 -16.34
N ALA A 39 10.31 -22.14 -15.61
CA ALA A 39 10.30 -23.60 -15.75
C ALA A 39 9.79 -24.05 -17.14
N ALA A 40 8.89 -23.27 -17.76
CA ALA A 40 8.41 -23.49 -19.12
C ALA A 40 9.38 -22.96 -20.20
N GLY A 41 10.55 -22.42 -19.82
CA GLY A 41 11.54 -21.86 -20.73
C GLY A 41 11.12 -20.52 -21.34
N THR A 42 10.23 -19.78 -20.68
CA THR A 42 9.76 -18.47 -21.13
C THR A 42 9.81 -17.40 -20.02
N SER A 43 9.26 -16.22 -20.28
CA SER A 43 9.16 -15.09 -19.35
C SER A 43 7.89 -14.29 -19.61
N ALA A 44 7.50 -13.43 -18.66
CA ALA A 44 6.30 -12.62 -18.81
C ALA A 44 6.36 -11.71 -20.05
N ASP A 45 7.55 -11.17 -20.36
CA ASP A 45 7.78 -10.33 -21.55
C ASP A 45 7.64 -11.11 -22.85
N GLN A 46 8.15 -12.35 -22.90
CA GLN A 46 8.03 -13.22 -24.07
C GLN A 46 6.59 -13.70 -24.31
N VAL A 47 5.84 -13.98 -23.24
CA VAL A 47 4.40 -14.31 -23.36
C VAL A 47 3.61 -13.07 -23.79
N GLY A 48 3.96 -11.90 -23.25
CA GLY A 48 3.34 -10.61 -23.53
C GLY A 48 2.18 -10.28 -22.58
N MET A 49 2.16 -9.05 -22.07
CA MET A 49 1.20 -8.58 -21.06
C MET A 49 -0.27 -8.70 -21.49
N ALA A 50 -0.57 -8.52 -22.78
CA ALA A 50 -1.94 -8.64 -23.28
C ALA A 50 -2.48 -10.07 -23.17
N LYS A 51 -1.64 -11.08 -23.45
CA LYS A 51 -2.03 -12.49 -23.33
C LYS A 51 -2.16 -12.90 -21.86
N LEU A 52 -1.24 -12.46 -21.01
CA LEU A 52 -1.33 -12.66 -19.57
C LEU A 52 -2.62 -12.04 -19.02
N GLY A 53 -2.92 -10.80 -19.38
CA GLY A 53 -4.14 -10.11 -18.97
C GLY A 53 -5.42 -10.80 -19.47
N ALA A 54 -5.44 -11.29 -20.71
CA ALA A 54 -6.56 -12.06 -21.25
C ALA A 54 -6.78 -13.40 -20.51
N ALA A 55 -5.73 -13.97 -19.92
CA ALA A 55 -5.80 -15.15 -19.06
C ALA A 55 -6.08 -14.81 -17.58
N GLY A 56 -6.35 -13.55 -17.24
CA GLY A 56 -6.62 -13.10 -15.87
C GLY A 56 -5.36 -12.83 -15.03
N VAL A 57 -4.17 -12.88 -15.62
CA VAL A 57 -2.91 -12.62 -14.92
C VAL A 57 -2.55 -11.14 -15.04
N VAL A 58 -2.81 -10.37 -13.97
CA VAL A 58 -2.52 -8.93 -13.88
C VAL A 58 -1.04 -8.67 -13.55
N TYR A 59 -0.15 -9.12 -14.42
CA TYR A 59 1.30 -9.17 -14.14
C TYR A 59 1.90 -7.81 -13.81
N HIS A 60 1.64 -6.79 -14.64
CA HIS A 60 2.17 -5.44 -14.40
C HIS A 60 1.67 -4.83 -13.09
N GLY A 61 0.41 -5.08 -12.72
CA GLY A 61 -0.15 -4.61 -11.44
C GLY A 61 0.53 -5.26 -10.24
N MET A 62 0.84 -6.57 -10.33
CA MET A 62 1.62 -7.26 -9.29
C MET A 62 3.05 -6.74 -9.21
N ALA A 63 3.70 -6.53 -10.36
CA ALA A 63 5.06 -5.98 -10.42
C ALA A 63 5.13 -4.57 -9.83
N LEU A 64 4.12 -3.74 -10.11
CA LEU A 64 4.03 -2.41 -9.54
C LEU A 64 3.76 -2.50 -8.03
N LEU A 65 2.66 -3.12 -7.59
CA LEU A 65 2.26 -3.18 -6.18
C LEU A 65 3.30 -3.91 -5.29
N GLY A 66 3.98 -4.92 -5.82
CA GLY A 66 5.00 -5.70 -5.13
C GLY A 66 6.38 -5.06 -5.11
N GLY A 67 6.62 -4.01 -5.92
CA GLY A 67 7.88 -3.29 -5.95
C GLY A 67 8.22 -2.71 -4.58
N GLY A 68 9.32 -3.15 -3.97
CA GLY A 68 9.70 -2.72 -2.61
C GLY A 68 8.70 -3.14 -1.53
N ALA A 69 8.04 -4.30 -1.69
CA ALA A 69 6.91 -4.79 -0.88
C ALA A 69 7.00 -4.55 0.63
N VAL A 70 8.17 -4.77 1.25
CA VAL A 70 8.36 -4.54 2.69
C VAL A 70 8.17 -3.06 3.04
N LEU A 71 8.88 -2.16 2.35
CA LEU A 71 8.76 -0.72 2.56
C LEU A 71 7.38 -0.21 2.13
N ALA A 72 6.86 -0.69 1.00
CA ALA A 72 5.52 -0.34 0.52
C ALA A 72 4.43 -0.69 1.56
N GLY A 73 4.53 -1.88 2.15
CA GLY A 73 3.62 -2.35 3.19
C GLY A 73 3.71 -1.52 4.46
N LEU A 74 4.93 -1.16 4.90
CA LEU A 74 5.14 -0.28 6.05
C LEU A 74 4.52 1.11 5.83
N ILE A 75 4.69 1.70 4.65
CA ILE A 75 4.12 3.01 4.31
C ILE A 75 2.58 2.94 4.30
N LEU A 76 2.00 1.96 3.60
CA LEU A 76 0.53 1.80 3.53
C LEU A 76 -0.07 1.51 4.91
N GLY A 77 0.55 0.63 5.70
CA GLY A 77 0.14 0.33 7.06
C GLY A 77 0.17 1.56 7.96
N ALA A 78 1.26 2.35 7.90
CA ALA A 78 1.38 3.57 8.68
C ALA A 78 0.30 4.61 8.31
N ILE A 79 0.10 4.87 7.02
CA ILE A 79 -0.94 5.81 6.54
C ILE A 79 -2.31 5.36 7.03
N ALA A 80 -2.66 4.08 6.84
CA ALA A 80 -3.95 3.55 7.26
C ALA A 80 -4.15 3.65 8.78
N THR A 81 -3.15 3.27 9.58
CA THR A 81 -3.19 3.38 11.04
C THR A 81 -3.40 4.82 11.50
N PHE A 82 -2.66 5.78 10.93
CA PHE A 82 -2.81 7.19 11.30
C PHE A 82 -4.15 7.79 10.85
N ILE A 83 -4.71 7.34 9.72
CA ILE A 83 -6.06 7.72 9.30
C ILE A 83 -7.10 7.18 10.29
N ILE A 84 -6.99 5.92 10.70
CA ILE A 84 -7.90 5.27 11.67
C ILE A 84 -7.86 6.01 13.01
N ASP A 85 -6.67 6.38 13.48
CA ASP A 85 -6.49 7.15 14.71
C ASP A 85 -6.71 8.68 14.53
N ARG A 86 -7.18 9.11 13.35
CA ARG A 86 -7.46 10.52 13.01
C ARG A 86 -6.24 11.47 13.16
N LYS A 87 -5.03 10.93 13.14
CA LYS A 87 -3.75 11.64 13.18
C LYS A 87 -3.32 12.00 11.76
N PHE A 88 -4.11 12.83 11.10
CA PHE A 88 -3.97 13.11 9.67
C PHE A 88 -2.66 13.85 9.31
N ASP A 89 -2.04 14.54 10.26
CA ASP A 89 -0.71 15.14 10.13
C ASP A 89 0.37 14.07 9.88
N TRP A 90 0.37 13.00 10.66
CA TRP A 90 1.25 11.86 10.47
C TRP A 90 0.92 11.08 9.20
N ALA A 91 -0.37 10.86 8.91
CA ALA A 91 -0.78 10.23 7.65
C ALA A 91 -0.25 11.01 6.43
N ALA A 92 -0.32 12.34 6.46
CA ALA A 92 0.21 13.20 5.41
C ALA A 92 1.73 13.07 5.26
N LEU A 93 2.48 13.02 6.37
CA LEU A 93 3.93 12.86 6.35
C LEU A 93 4.34 11.50 5.74
N PHE A 94 3.71 10.41 6.15
CA PHE A 94 3.99 9.09 5.59
C PHE A 94 3.56 8.96 4.13
N ALA A 95 2.46 9.59 3.73
CA ALA A 95 2.07 9.68 2.32
C ALA A 95 3.08 10.47 1.50
N LEU A 96 3.61 11.59 2.03
CA LEU A 96 4.68 12.35 1.36
C LEU A 96 5.97 11.52 1.22
N ALA A 97 6.36 10.77 2.26
CA ALA A 97 7.47 9.83 2.17
C ALA A 97 7.21 8.75 1.11
N GLY A 98 5.99 8.21 1.05
CA GLY A 98 5.55 7.29 0.00
C GLY A 98 5.71 7.89 -1.40
N ALA A 99 5.33 9.14 -1.61
CA ALA A 99 5.49 9.83 -2.88
C ALA A 99 6.96 9.91 -3.31
N VAL A 100 7.85 10.31 -2.40
CA VAL A 100 9.30 10.40 -2.67
C VAL A 100 9.88 9.02 -2.99
N LEU A 101 9.55 8.01 -2.18
CA LEU A 101 10.04 6.64 -2.41
C LEU A 101 9.54 6.07 -3.73
N SER A 102 8.27 6.30 -4.10
CA SER A 102 7.72 5.90 -5.40
C SER A 102 8.36 6.65 -6.57
N PHE A 103 8.65 7.94 -6.41
CA PHE A 103 9.29 8.71 -7.46
C PHE A 103 10.66 8.14 -7.84
N PHE A 104 11.44 7.68 -6.87
CA PHE A 104 12.74 7.03 -7.10
C PHE A 104 12.66 5.51 -7.37
N GLY A 105 11.46 4.91 -7.28
CA GLY A 105 11.24 3.48 -7.50
C GLY A 105 11.63 2.56 -6.34
N PHE A 106 11.86 3.11 -5.14
CA PHE A 106 12.11 2.29 -3.94
C PHE A 106 10.89 1.48 -3.50
N ILE A 107 9.69 2.02 -3.75
CA ILE A 107 8.41 1.34 -3.55
C ILE A 107 7.54 1.56 -4.78
N HIS A 108 6.66 0.62 -5.08
CA HIS A 108 5.73 0.69 -6.21
C HIS A 108 6.40 0.97 -7.58
N GLY A 109 7.59 0.41 -7.80
CA GLY A 109 8.37 0.58 -9.03
C GLY A 109 8.98 -0.75 -9.47
N THR A 110 9.16 -0.91 -10.78
CA THR A 110 9.79 -2.11 -11.37
C THR A 110 11.31 -2.00 -11.45
N ALA A 111 11.86 -0.81 -11.23
CA ALA A 111 13.29 -0.52 -11.17
C ALA A 111 13.54 0.74 -10.33
N LEU A 112 14.81 0.99 -9.98
CA LEU A 112 15.23 2.27 -9.41
C LEU A 112 15.49 3.29 -10.51
N GLY A 113 15.10 4.53 -10.28
CA GLY A 113 15.33 5.61 -11.23
C GLY A 113 14.53 6.87 -10.91
N ILE A 114 14.96 8.00 -11.47
CA ILE A 114 14.24 9.27 -11.32
C ILE A 114 12.95 9.20 -12.14
N GLY A 115 11.80 9.39 -11.49
CA GLY A 115 10.51 9.29 -12.14
C GLY A 115 10.10 7.86 -12.49
N SER A 116 10.60 6.85 -11.76
CA SER A 116 10.31 5.45 -12.06
C SER A 116 8.84 5.08 -11.87
N SER A 117 8.11 5.76 -10.99
CA SER A 117 6.69 5.52 -10.73
C SER A 117 5.91 6.82 -10.49
N ILE A 118 5.90 7.69 -11.50
CA ILE A 118 5.31 9.04 -11.39
C ILE A 118 3.81 8.97 -11.04
N SER A 119 3.06 8.07 -11.65
CA SER A 119 1.62 7.94 -11.39
C SER A 119 1.32 7.60 -9.94
N VAL A 120 2.07 6.65 -9.35
CA VAL A 120 1.93 6.27 -7.94
C VAL A 120 2.43 7.38 -7.03
N ALA A 121 3.55 8.02 -7.36
CA ALA A 121 4.07 9.17 -6.61
C ALA A 121 3.03 10.30 -6.52
N VAL A 122 2.37 10.63 -7.64
CA VAL A 122 1.27 11.60 -7.67
C VAL A 122 0.09 11.14 -6.82
N GLY A 123 -0.26 9.86 -6.86
CA GLY A 123 -1.30 9.30 -5.98
C GLY A 123 -1.00 9.53 -4.50
N TYR A 124 0.23 9.24 -4.06
CA TYR A 124 0.66 9.51 -2.70
C TYR A 124 0.67 11.02 -2.36
N LEU A 125 1.04 11.90 -3.29
CA LEU A 125 0.96 13.35 -3.08
C LEU A 125 -0.49 13.83 -2.88
N ILE A 126 -1.43 13.28 -3.64
CA ILE A 126 -2.86 13.59 -3.47
C ILE A 126 -3.32 13.15 -2.08
N VAL A 127 -2.99 11.92 -1.66
CA VAL A 127 -3.30 11.42 -0.31
C VAL A 127 -2.68 12.32 0.76
N ALA A 128 -1.42 12.75 0.58
CA ALA A 128 -0.75 13.65 1.49
C ALA A 128 -1.48 14.99 1.60
N GLY A 129 -1.88 15.58 0.47
CA GLY A 129 -2.64 16.83 0.42
C GLY A 129 -4.01 16.73 1.10
N VAL A 130 -4.74 15.64 0.86
CA VAL A 130 -6.04 15.38 1.51
C VAL A 130 -5.86 15.23 3.03
N CYS A 131 -4.94 14.38 3.47
CA CYS A 131 -4.69 14.20 4.91
C CYS A 131 -4.24 15.50 5.57
N TYR A 132 -3.36 16.27 4.92
CA TYR A 132 -2.94 17.57 5.42
C TYR A 132 -4.13 18.55 5.54
N ALA A 133 -5.01 18.62 4.54
CA ALA A 133 -6.21 19.44 4.61
C ALA A 133 -7.15 19.01 5.76
N LEU A 134 -7.34 17.71 5.96
CA LEU A 134 -8.13 17.16 7.07
C LEU A 134 -7.51 17.46 8.44
N SER A 135 -6.18 17.43 8.55
CA SER A 135 -5.45 17.78 9.79
C SER A 135 -5.70 19.21 10.27
N ARG A 136 -6.13 20.09 9.36
CA ARG A 136 -6.44 21.50 9.66
C ARG A 136 -7.89 21.72 10.09
N GLN A 137 -8.74 20.71 9.98
CA GLN A 137 -10.14 20.80 10.39
C GLN A 137 -10.26 20.40 11.86
N SER A 138 -10.89 21.25 12.67
CA SER A 138 -11.25 20.90 14.04
C SER A 138 -12.48 20.01 14.02
N TYR A 139 -12.33 18.75 14.46
CA TYR A 139 -13.47 17.88 14.67
C TYR A 139 -14.20 18.25 15.97
N PRO A 140 -15.54 18.32 15.98
CA PRO A 140 -16.28 18.61 17.21
C PRO A 140 -16.02 17.48 18.22
N ALA A 141 -15.62 17.83 19.44
CA ALA A 141 -15.33 16.88 20.51
C ALA A 141 -16.50 15.92 20.80
N ALA A 142 -17.74 16.38 20.57
CA ALA A 142 -18.94 15.56 20.73
C ALA A 142 -19.00 14.34 19.79
N VAL A 143 -18.45 14.44 18.58
CA VAL A 143 -18.45 13.31 17.62
C VAL A 143 -17.43 12.25 18.05
N VAL A 144 -16.27 12.68 18.57
CA VAL A 144 -15.20 11.79 19.04
C VAL A 144 -15.67 10.98 20.25
N LEU A 145 -16.32 11.64 21.22
CA LEU A 145 -16.82 10.98 22.43
C LEU A 145 -17.92 9.95 22.14
N LEU A 146 -18.75 10.18 21.11
CA LEU A 146 -19.78 9.23 20.69
C LEU A 146 -19.18 8.00 20.00
N GLU A 147 -18.13 8.18 19.21
CA GLU A 147 -17.41 7.06 18.57
C GLU A 147 -16.63 6.23 19.61
N GLU A 148 -16.01 6.87 20.61
CA GLU A 148 -15.31 6.18 21.70
C GLU A 148 -16.28 5.34 22.54
N ALA A 149 -17.44 5.92 22.91
CA ALA A 149 -18.48 5.20 23.64
C ALA A 149 -19.05 4.00 22.85
N ALA A 150 -19.17 4.12 21.52
CA ALA A 150 -19.65 3.04 20.67
C ALA A 150 -18.61 1.94 20.37
N ALA A 151 -17.33 2.18 20.69
CA ALA A 151 -16.24 1.22 20.48
C ALA A 151 -15.93 0.36 21.72
N GLU A 152 -16.56 0.67 22.86
CA GLU A 152 -16.45 -0.08 24.12
C GLU A 152 -17.50 -1.21 24.27
N ASP A 153 -18.52 -1.24 23.40
CA ASP A 153 -19.56 -2.29 23.30
C ASP A 153 -19.19 -3.42 22.32
#